data_AF-A0A958H007-F1
#
_entry.id   AF-A0A958H007-F1
#
_cell.length_a   1.000
_cell.length_b   1.000
_cell.length_c   1.000
_cell.angle_alpha   90.00
_cell.angle_beta   90.00
_cell.angle_gamma   90.00
#
_symmetry.space_group_name_H-M   'P 1'
#
loop_
_entity.id
_entity.type
_entity.pdbx_description
1 polymer ?
#
loop_
_entity_poly.entity_id
_entity_poly.type
_entity_poly.pdbx_seq_one_letter_code
_entity_poly.pdbx_strand_id
1 'polypeptide(L)'
;MQPNRKVMITRRRRRRTIEQKPKIHLYLINFVLVVVGLLVAVVFGIIMSGFISAYTVYESFAQQLPDPTAIETEQEDFETTKIYDRTGQVLLYELFDPFRGDRSYVPLEDIPEFCREATIILEDKSFYQNPGFDPEGIGRAFYQNLRGGQIQGGSSITQQLIKNILIDEDERTQLSYTRKIKEIILAIEITRRFDKDQILEWYFNTNSYFNLAYGINAAAQVYFDKPASALTDAECAMLAPIPQFPFLNPINSPDEAKYRQWITLNRMVDEGAISQTEAEAIFAEDVKVKEVEERFDILAPHFAVYVREELERKYDPELIYRGGLKVYTTLDYDLNQKAQQIASDQIKELLENGNNASNACVVSIVPKTGEIL
;
A
#
# COMPACT_ATOMS: atom_id res chain seq x y z
N MET A 1 109.24 -3.59 32.50
CA MET A 1 107.78 -3.54 32.75
C MET A 1 107.14 -2.61 31.74
N GLN A 2 106.23 -3.14 30.93
CA GLN A 2 105.27 -2.43 30.06
C GLN A 2 104.14 -1.81 30.94
N PRO A 3 103.37 -0.77 30.52
CA PRO A 3 102.49 -0.95 29.35
C PRO A 3 102.13 0.27 28.46
N ASN A 4 102.06 -0.04 27.16
CA ASN A 4 100.99 0.24 26.18
C ASN A 4 100.43 1.65 25.97
N ARG A 5 101.06 2.38 25.05
CA ARG A 5 100.50 3.54 24.33
C ARG A 5 99.60 3.19 23.12
N LYS A 6 99.28 1.90 22.88
CA LYS A 6 98.48 1.44 21.71
C LYS A 6 96.97 1.26 21.95
N VAL A 7 96.46 1.47 23.16
CA VAL A 7 95.04 1.17 23.49
C VAL A 7 94.09 2.38 23.36
N MET A 8 94.62 3.60 23.19
CA MET A 8 93.79 4.81 23.26
C MET A 8 93.24 5.32 21.91
N ILE A 9 93.70 4.78 20.78
CA ILE A 9 93.25 5.22 19.44
C ILE A 9 92.20 4.26 18.83
N THR A 10 92.13 3.00 19.27
CA THR A 10 91.11 2.04 18.84
C THR A 10 89.76 2.19 19.56
N ARG A 11 89.69 2.94 20.67
CA ARG A 11 88.42 3.23 21.36
C ARG A 11 87.65 4.45 20.82
N ARG A 12 88.27 5.31 20.01
CA ARG A 12 87.57 6.46 19.37
C ARG A 12 86.93 6.13 18.03
N ARG A 13 87.31 5.04 17.35
CA ARG A 13 86.63 4.59 16.11
C ARG A 13 85.46 3.63 16.35
N ARG A 14 85.32 3.03 17.55
CA ARG A 14 84.23 2.10 17.87
C ARG A 14 83.01 2.73 18.56
N ARG A 15 83.08 4.00 18.95
CA ARG A 15 81.97 4.75 19.59
C ARG A 15 81.15 5.63 18.63
N ARG A 16 81.53 5.73 17.36
CA ARG A 16 80.75 6.47 16.34
C ARG A 16 79.83 5.59 15.48
N THR A 17 79.79 4.29 15.71
CA THR A 17 79.04 3.33 14.89
C THR A 17 77.82 2.71 15.59
N ILE A 18 77.43 3.19 16.78
CA ILE A 18 76.29 2.60 17.53
C ILE A 18 74.99 3.42 17.45
N GLU A 19 75.01 4.66 16.96
CA GLU A 19 73.87 5.58 17.21
C GLU A 19 73.13 6.12 15.98
N GLN A 20 73.19 5.46 14.84
CA GLN A 20 72.26 5.74 13.74
C GLN A 20 71.83 4.44 13.06
N LYS A 21 71.12 3.57 13.80
CA LYS A 21 70.24 2.62 13.10
C LYS A 21 69.18 3.47 12.41
N PRO A 22 69.01 3.38 11.08
CA PRO A 22 67.99 4.16 10.38
C PRO A 22 66.65 3.89 11.07
N LYS A 23 65.90 4.95 11.37
CA LYS A 23 64.58 4.87 12.02
C LYS A 23 63.55 4.29 11.03
N ILE A 24 63.85 3.14 10.42
CA ILE A 24 63.04 2.46 9.41
C ILE A 24 61.64 2.24 9.95
N HIS A 25 61.50 1.93 11.25
CA HIS A 25 60.20 1.81 11.89
C HIS A 25 59.40 3.14 11.88
N LEU A 26 60.03 4.31 12.05
CA LEU A 26 59.32 5.59 11.92
C LEU A 26 58.92 5.87 10.47
N TYR A 27 59.78 5.55 9.49
CA TYR A 27 59.42 5.68 8.08
C TYR A 27 58.27 4.73 7.69
N LEU A 28 58.25 3.52 8.27
CA LEU A 28 57.17 2.55 8.09
C LEU A 28 55.86 3.03 8.73
N ILE A 29 55.93 3.58 9.96
CA ILE A 29 54.75 4.18 10.62
C ILE A 29 54.22 5.35 9.79
N ASN A 30 55.09 6.27 9.35
CA ASN A 30 54.67 7.40 8.52
C ASN A 30 54.09 6.94 7.18
N PHE A 31 54.67 5.91 6.56
CA PHE A 31 54.13 5.32 5.33
C PHE A 31 52.74 4.73 5.54
N VAL A 32 52.54 3.96 6.62
CA VAL A 32 51.23 3.41 6.98
C VAL A 32 50.21 4.52 7.27
N LEU A 33 50.59 5.56 8.02
CA LEU A 33 49.72 6.70 8.31
C LEU A 33 49.31 7.46 7.03
N VAL A 34 50.23 7.64 6.08
CA VAL A 34 49.93 8.26 4.78
C VAL A 34 48.98 7.38 3.97
N VAL A 35 49.19 6.07 3.93
CA VAL A 35 48.30 5.14 3.22
C VAL A 35 46.90 5.11 3.85
N VAL A 36 46.81 5.06 5.19
CA VAL A 36 45.53 5.14 5.91
C VAL A 36 44.85 6.48 5.67
N GLY A 37 45.58 7.59 5.72
CA GLY A 37 45.05 8.92 5.43
C GLY A 37 44.51 9.05 4.01
N LEU A 38 45.21 8.48 3.02
CA LEU A 38 44.74 8.41 1.63
C LEU A 38 43.48 7.55 1.49
N LEU A 39 43.42 6.39 2.15
CA LEU A 39 42.22 5.54 2.15
C LEU A 39 41.02 6.26 2.77
N VAL A 40 41.21 6.93 3.91
CA VAL A 40 40.15 7.74 4.54
C VAL A 40 39.70 8.88 3.63
N ALA A 41 40.63 9.57 2.96
CA ALA A 41 40.30 10.64 2.02
C ALA A 41 39.53 10.13 0.80
N VAL A 42 39.88 8.95 0.28
CA VAL A 42 39.15 8.30 -0.83
C VAL A 42 37.74 7.92 -0.38
N VAL A 43 37.60 7.27 0.78
CA VAL A 43 36.29 6.91 1.34
C VAL A 43 35.43 8.16 1.57
N PHE A 44 36.00 9.19 2.18
CA PHE A 44 35.32 10.47 2.38
C PHE A 44 34.92 11.14 1.07
N GLY A 45 35.79 11.11 0.06
CA GLY A 45 35.50 11.60 -1.29
C GLY A 45 34.33 10.87 -1.95
N ILE A 46 34.27 9.54 -1.82
CA ILE A 46 33.15 8.72 -2.31
C ILE A 46 31.86 9.09 -1.59
N ILE A 47 31.88 9.23 -0.26
CA ILE A 47 30.72 9.62 0.54
C ILE A 47 30.23 11.01 0.11
N MET A 48 31.12 12.00 0.02
CA MET A 48 30.77 13.35 -0.40
C MET A 48 30.24 13.40 -1.83
N SER A 49 30.83 12.64 -2.76
CA SER A 49 30.27 12.52 -4.11
C SER A 49 28.88 11.90 -4.10
N GLY A 50 28.63 10.89 -3.26
CA GLY A 50 27.32 10.28 -3.08
C GLY A 50 26.30 11.29 -2.56
N PHE A 51 26.66 12.10 -1.57
CA PHE A 51 25.80 13.17 -1.06
C PHE A 51 25.51 14.25 -2.11
N ILE A 52 26.52 14.69 -2.86
CA ILE A 52 26.33 15.67 -3.93
C ILE A 52 25.43 15.11 -5.02
N SER A 53 25.67 13.87 -5.46
CA SER A 53 24.83 13.19 -6.45
C SER A 53 23.39 13.05 -5.94
N ALA A 54 23.19 12.59 -4.71
CA ALA A 54 21.86 12.48 -4.10
C ALA A 54 21.15 13.85 -4.01
N TYR A 55 21.88 14.91 -3.62
CA TYR A 55 21.34 16.27 -3.56
C TYR A 55 20.94 16.80 -4.95
N THR A 56 21.79 16.59 -5.97
CA THR A 56 21.46 17.01 -7.35
C THR A 56 20.26 16.27 -7.92
N VAL A 57 20.14 14.96 -7.63
CA VAL A 57 18.98 14.16 -8.00
C VAL A 57 17.75 14.69 -7.26
N TYR A 58 17.84 14.91 -5.95
CA TYR A 58 16.78 15.49 -5.14
C TYR A 58 16.27 16.81 -5.73
N GLU A 59 17.14 17.80 -5.98
CA GLU A 59 16.75 19.09 -6.57
C GLU A 59 16.08 18.92 -7.94
N SER A 60 16.63 18.06 -8.80
CA SER A 60 16.08 17.84 -10.15
C SER A 60 14.68 17.23 -10.14
N PHE A 61 14.40 16.34 -9.19
CA PHE A 61 13.10 15.70 -9.05
C PHE A 61 12.14 16.54 -8.23
N ALA A 62 12.57 17.14 -7.12
CA ALA A 62 11.73 17.93 -6.21
C ALA A 62 10.99 19.07 -6.91
N GLN A 63 11.63 19.72 -7.90
CA GLN A 63 10.99 20.78 -8.69
C GLN A 63 9.90 20.26 -9.67
N GLN A 64 9.88 18.96 -9.95
CA GLN A 64 8.94 18.29 -10.86
C GLN A 64 7.94 17.38 -10.12
N LEU A 65 8.08 17.24 -8.80
CA LEU A 65 7.21 16.40 -8.00
C LEU A 65 5.87 17.11 -7.73
N PRO A 66 4.75 16.37 -7.72
CA PRO A 66 3.48 16.91 -7.28
C PRO A 66 3.57 17.40 -5.82
N ASP A 67 2.76 18.39 -5.46
CA ASP A 67 2.73 18.91 -4.09
C ASP A 67 2.29 17.78 -3.13
N PRO A 68 3.08 17.46 -2.09
CA PRO A 68 2.70 16.49 -1.08
C PRO A 68 1.33 16.78 -0.41
N THR A 69 0.88 18.02 -0.35
CA THR A 69 -0.46 18.37 0.19
C THR A 69 -1.61 17.92 -0.72
N ALA A 70 -1.33 17.55 -1.97
CA ALA A 70 -2.35 16.99 -2.86
C ALA A 70 -2.96 15.70 -2.27
N ILE A 71 -2.24 14.98 -1.40
CA ILE A 71 -2.83 13.83 -0.70
C ILE A 71 -4.03 14.27 0.16
N GLU A 72 -3.94 15.40 0.87
CA GLU A 72 -5.04 15.93 1.69
C GLU A 72 -6.25 16.28 0.84
N THR A 73 -6.05 17.06 -0.23
CA THR A 73 -7.14 17.43 -1.16
C THR A 73 -7.79 16.18 -1.77
N GLU A 74 -6.96 15.22 -2.19
CA GLU A 74 -7.46 13.94 -2.68
C GLU A 74 -8.22 13.18 -1.60
N GLN A 75 -7.86 13.29 -0.31
CA GLN A 75 -8.55 12.69 0.84
C GLN A 75 -9.78 13.46 1.35
N GLU A 76 -9.96 14.72 0.98
CA GLU A 76 -11.14 15.51 1.36
C GLU A 76 -12.23 15.49 0.28
N ASP A 77 -11.86 15.46 -1.00
CA ASP A 77 -12.82 15.74 -2.09
C ASP A 77 -13.42 14.48 -2.76
N PHE A 78 -12.77 13.32 -2.65
CA PHE A 78 -13.24 12.06 -3.26
C PHE A 78 -14.30 11.39 -2.37
N GLU A 79 -15.46 11.08 -2.93
CA GLU A 79 -16.57 10.38 -2.25
C GLU A 79 -17.29 9.53 -3.29
N THR A 80 -17.77 8.34 -2.89
CA THR A 80 -18.47 7.43 -3.82
C THR A 80 -19.87 7.93 -4.12
N THR A 81 -20.20 8.06 -5.40
CA THR A 81 -21.55 8.42 -5.84
C THR A 81 -22.51 7.25 -5.62
N LYS A 82 -23.68 7.55 -5.05
CA LYS A 82 -24.72 6.58 -4.70
C LYS A 82 -26.02 6.89 -5.44
N ILE A 83 -26.57 5.90 -6.12
CA ILE A 83 -27.84 5.97 -6.85
C ILE A 83 -28.92 5.32 -6.01
N TYR A 84 -29.98 6.05 -5.71
CA TYR A 84 -31.11 5.62 -4.89
C TYR A 84 -32.40 5.53 -5.70
N ASP A 85 -33.33 4.74 -5.19
CA ASP A 85 -34.72 4.74 -5.63
C ASP A 85 -35.40 6.09 -5.34
N ARG A 86 -36.67 6.21 -5.75
CA ARG A 86 -37.45 7.44 -5.57
C ARG A 86 -37.70 7.82 -4.12
N THR A 87 -37.66 6.87 -3.19
CA THR A 87 -37.82 7.15 -1.77
C THR A 87 -36.54 7.67 -1.14
N GLY A 88 -35.39 7.41 -1.78
CA GLY A 88 -34.08 7.71 -1.25
C GLY A 88 -33.59 6.73 -0.20
N GLN A 89 -34.32 5.63 0.02
CA GLN A 89 -34.01 4.64 1.06
C GLN A 89 -33.32 3.42 0.48
N VAL A 90 -33.67 3.01 -0.75
CA VAL A 90 -33.08 1.84 -1.40
C VAL A 90 -31.89 2.30 -2.23
N LEU A 91 -30.70 1.84 -1.85
CA LEU A 91 -29.49 2.02 -2.64
C LEU A 91 -29.51 1.06 -3.84
N LEU A 92 -29.63 1.62 -5.04
CA LEU A 92 -29.70 0.84 -6.28
C LEU A 92 -28.32 0.46 -6.78
N TYR A 93 -27.38 1.41 -6.74
CA TYR A 93 -26.03 1.20 -7.27
C TYR A 93 -25.04 2.22 -6.71
N GLU A 94 -23.79 1.82 -6.57
CA GLU A 94 -22.67 2.70 -6.21
C GLU A 94 -21.73 2.82 -7.42
N LEU A 95 -21.36 4.04 -7.77
CA LEU A 95 -20.44 4.32 -8.87
C LEU A 95 -19.02 4.43 -8.32
N PHE A 96 -18.24 3.37 -8.49
CA PHE A 96 -16.84 3.31 -8.05
C PHE A 96 -15.90 3.83 -9.14
N ASP A 97 -14.87 4.58 -8.76
CA ASP A 97 -13.72 4.82 -9.63
C ASP A 97 -12.98 3.48 -9.80
N PRO A 98 -12.78 2.95 -11.01
CA PRO A 98 -12.15 1.65 -11.22
C PRO A 98 -10.68 1.58 -10.76
N PHE A 99 -10.04 2.73 -10.54
CA PHE A 99 -8.65 2.84 -10.10
C PHE A 99 -8.51 3.20 -8.62
N ARG A 100 -9.58 3.69 -7.99
CA ARG A 100 -9.58 4.17 -6.58
C ARG A 100 -10.67 3.58 -5.68
N GLY A 101 -11.61 2.82 -6.25
CA GLY A 101 -12.63 2.03 -5.55
C GLY A 101 -13.73 2.81 -4.83
N ASP A 102 -14.31 2.13 -3.83
CA ASP A 102 -15.25 2.67 -2.85
C ASP A 102 -14.52 3.57 -1.85
N ARG A 103 -15.05 4.77 -1.63
CA ARG A 103 -14.61 5.69 -0.59
C ARG A 103 -15.64 5.73 0.51
N SER A 104 -15.41 4.87 1.49
CA SER A 104 -16.03 4.94 2.80
C SER A 104 -14.92 5.22 3.82
N TYR A 105 -14.61 6.50 4.02
CA TYR A 105 -13.51 6.93 4.89
C TYR A 105 -13.75 6.48 6.34
N VAL A 106 -12.74 5.90 6.95
CA VAL A 106 -12.76 5.48 8.36
C VAL A 106 -11.59 6.12 9.10
N PRO A 107 -11.85 6.90 10.16
CA PRO A 107 -10.80 7.41 11.05
C PRO A 107 -9.94 6.28 11.60
N LEU A 108 -8.65 6.53 11.79
CA LEU A 108 -7.70 5.52 12.27
C LEU A 108 -8.07 4.98 13.67
N GLU A 109 -8.77 5.78 14.47
CA GLU A 109 -9.28 5.38 15.78
C GLU A 109 -10.41 4.35 15.72
N ASP A 110 -11.17 4.34 14.62
CA ASP A 110 -12.25 3.38 14.36
C ASP A 110 -11.72 2.09 13.72
N ILE A 111 -10.46 2.05 13.28
CA ILE A 111 -9.80 0.85 12.77
C ILE A 111 -9.25 0.05 13.96
N PRO A 112 -9.60 -1.25 14.10
CA PRO A 112 -9.12 -2.07 15.21
C PRO A 112 -7.60 -2.03 15.35
N GLU A 113 -7.11 -1.98 16.60
CA GLU A 113 -5.69 -1.92 16.89
C GLU A 113 -4.92 -3.08 16.26
N PHE A 114 -5.49 -4.29 16.33
CA PHE A 114 -4.93 -5.48 15.72
C PHE A 114 -4.74 -5.35 14.20
N CYS A 115 -5.70 -4.76 13.48
CA CYS A 115 -5.56 -4.47 12.05
C CYS A 115 -4.37 -3.53 11.79
N ARG A 116 -4.22 -2.47 12.59
CA ARG A 116 -3.11 -1.50 12.46
C ARG A 116 -1.76 -2.17 12.70
N GLU A 117 -1.64 -2.93 13.78
CA GLU A 117 -0.40 -3.63 14.13
C GLU A 117 0.00 -4.70 13.11
N ALA A 118 -0.96 -5.55 12.70
CA ALA A 118 -0.72 -6.60 11.72
C ALA A 118 -0.20 -6.04 10.39
N THR A 119 -0.83 -4.97 9.89
CA THR A 119 -0.40 -4.27 8.68
C THR A 119 1.00 -3.66 8.85
N ILE A 120 1.27 -2.96 9.95
CA ILE A 120 2.61 -2.37 10.19
C ILE A 120 3.68 -3.46 10.22
N ILE A 121 3.47 -4.54 10.96
CA ILE A 121 4.45 -5.63 11.11
C ILE A 121 4.75 -6.29 9.75
N LEU A 122 3.74 -6.49 8.91
CA LEU A 122 3.91 -7.11 7.61
C LEU A 122 4.51 -6.18 6.55
N GLU A 123 4.02 -4.94 6.46
CA GLU A 123 4.33 -4.02 5.37
C GLU A 123 5.54 -3.13 5.67
N ASP A 124 5.65 -2.62 6.89
CA ASP A 124 6.69 -1.67 7.29
C ASP A 124 6.89 -1.63 8.81
N LYS A 125 7.58 -2.63 9.37
CA LYS A 125 7.84 -2.74 10.82
C LYS A 125 8.51 -1.50 11.43
N SER A 126 9.19 -0.71 10.61
CA SER A 126 9.91 0.51 11.03
C SER A 126 9.06 1.78 10.91
N PHE A 127 7.79 1.65 10.51
CA PHE A 127 6.93 2.74 10.07
C PHE A 127 7.00 3.98 10.95
N TYR A 128 6.79 3.83 12.26
CA TYR A 128 6.77 4.97 13.19
C TYR A 128 8.12 5.67 13.38
N GLN A 129 9.23 5.01 13.04
CA GLN A 129 10.58 5.52 13.28
C GLN A 129 11.29 5.93 11.99
N ASN A 130 10.84 5.40 10.84
CA ASN A 130 11.50 5.62 9.58
C ASN A 130 11.16 7.00 8.98
N PRO A 131 12.03 7.54 8.10
CA PRO A 131 11.81 8.84 7.47
C PRO A 131 10.86 8.77 6.25
N GLY A 132 9.94 7.80 6.22
CA GLY A 132 9.01 7.55 5.11
C GLY A 132 9.44 6.42 4.18
N PHE A 133 10.64 5.86 4.36
CA PHE A 133 11.10 4.66 3.64
C PHE A 133 11.91 3.78 4.59
N ASP A 134 11.93 2.47 4.35
CA ASP A 134 12.70 1.51 5.17
C ASP A 134 14.16 1.40 4.66
N PRO A 135 15.15 2.03 5.32
CA PRO A 135 16.55 1.98 4.87
C PRO A 135 17.15 0.58 5.07
N GLU A 136 16.73 -0.13 6.13
CA GLU A 136 17.17 -1.50 6.39
C GLU A 136 16.60 -2.46 5.34
N GLY A 137 15.34 -2.28 4.97
CA GLY A 137 14.65 -3.02 3.92
C GLY A 137 15.30 -2.82 2.55
N ILE A 138 15.66 -1.59 2.19
CA ILE A 138 16.42 -1.31 0.96
C ILE A 138 17.78 -2.00 0.98
N GLY A 139 18.52 -1.91 2.10
CA GLY A 139 19.83 -2.57 2.25
C GLY A 139 19.72 -4.10 2.14
N ARG A 140 18.72 -4.69 2.80
CA ARG A 140 18.42 -6.13 2.74
C ARG A 140 18.05 -6.57 1.33
N ALA A 141 17.19 -5.81 0.64
CA ALA A 141 16.79 -6.09 -0.74
C ALA A 141 17.99 -6.03 -1.71
N PHE A 142 18.85 -5.02 -1.57
CA PHE A 142 20.07 -4.90 -2.37
C PHE A 142 20.99 -6.12 -2.17
N TYR A 143 21.21 -6.54 -0.92
CA TYR A 143 22.04 -7.71 -0.61
C TYR A 143 21.45 -9.02 -1.17
N GLN A 144 20.14 -9.20 -1.08
CA GLN A 144 19.47 -10.39 -1.63
C GLN A 144 19.51 -10.43 -3.17
N ASN A 145 19.38 -9.28 -3.83
CA ASN A 145 19.51 -9.17 -5.29
C ASN A 145 20.90 -9.63 -5.77
N LEU A 146 21.97 -9.23 -5.06
CA LEU A 146 23.34 -9.70 -5.34
C LEU A 146 23.52 -11.22 -5.20
N ARG A 147 22.65 -11.89 -4.43
CA ARG A 147 22.65 -13.35 -4.26
C ARG A 147 21.66 -14.08 -5.19
N GLY A 148 20.98 -13.36 -6.09
CA GLY A 148 20.00 -13.94 -7.01
C GLY A 148 18.67 -14.32 -6.35
N GLY A 149 18.36 -13.78 -5.17
CA GLY A 149 17.07 -14.00 -4.51
C GLY A 149 15.93 -13.21 -5.16
N GLN A 150 14.70 -13.71 -5.07
CA GLN A 150 13.51 -12.91 -5.40
C GLN A 150 13.34 -11.79 -4.38
N ILE A 151 13.19 -10.56 -4.87
CA ILE A 151 12.95 -9.38 -4.05
C ILE A 151 11.46 -9.32 -3.74
N GLN A 152 11.09 -9.49 -2.46
CA GLN A 152 9.76 -9.15 -1.94
C GLN A 152 9.92 -8.19 -0.75
N GLY A 153 9.04 -7.18 -0.66
CA GLY A 153 8.88 -6.35 0.55
C GLY A 153 9.95 -5.28 0.78
N GLY A 154 10.18 -4.40 -0.20
CA GLY A 154 11.13 -3.28 -0.08
C GLY A 154 10.50 -1.88 -0.06
N SER A 155 9.17 -1.76 -0.05
CA SER A 155 8.49 -0.46 -0.04
C SER A 155 7.78 -0.23 1.29
N SER A 156 8.01 0.91 1.93
CA SER A 156 7.30 1.32 3.15
C SER A 156 5.83 1.64 2.90
N ILE A 157 5.04 1.71 3.96
CA ILE A 157 3.64 2.17 3.94
C ILE A 157 3.54 3.55 3.26
N THR A 158 4.39 4.52 3.63
CA THR A 158 4.37 5.85 3.02
C THR A 158 4.68 5.82 1.52
N GLN A 159 5.63 4.97 1.08
CA GLN A 159 5.93 4.82 -0.34
C GLN A 159 4.76 4.21 -1.11
N GLN A 160 4.09 3.23 -0.52
CA GLN A 160 2.92 2.60 -1.13
C GLN A 160 1.76 3.59 -1.25
N LEU A 161 1.52 4.40 -0.21
CA LEU A 161 0.54 5.50 -0.24
C LEU A 161 0.81 6.45 -1.41
N ILE A 162 2.06 6.93 -1.54
CA ILE A 162 2.46 7.85 -2.61
C ILE A 162 2.27 7.23 -3.99
N LYS A 163 2.68 5.97 -4.15
CA LYS A 163 2.48 5.22 -5.40
C LYS A 163 0.99 5.17 -5.78
N ASN A 164 0.10 5.03 -4.80
CA ASN A 164 -1.33 4.89 -5.04
C ASN A 164 -2.06 6.22 -5.26
N ILE A 165 -1.51 7.35 -4.81
CA ILE A 165 -2.17 8.67 -4.90
C ILE A 165 -1.47 9.61 -5.87
N LEU A 166 -0.17 9.84 -5.69
CA LEU A 166 0.56 10.94 -6.34
C LEU A 166 1.28 10.55 -7.64
N ILE A 167 1.54 9.25 -7.85
CA ILE A 167 2.19 8.79 -9.08
C ILE A 167 1.11 8.51 -10.13
N ASP A 168 1.33 9.00 -11.35
CA ASP A 168 0.45 8.77 -12.49
C ASP A 168 0.28 7.27 -12.77
N GLU A 169 -0.93 6.85 -13.14
CA GLU A 169 -1.30 5.44 -13.32
C GLU A 169 -0.40 4.72 -14.34
N ASP A 170 -0.06 5.39 -15.43
CA ASP A 170 0.85 4.88 -16.47
C ASP A 170 2.29 4.66 -15.95
N GLU A 171 2.70 5.39 -14.91
CA GLU A 171 4.01 5.27 -14.26
C GLU A 171 3.99 4.21 -13.13
N ARG A 172 2.83 3.95 -12.49
CA ARG A 172 2.69 2.96 -11.39
C ARG A 172 3.05 1.54 -11.77
N THR A 173 2.95 1.18 -13.05
CA THR A 173 3.26 -0.18 -13.54
C THR A 173 4.68 -0.32 -14.07
N GLN A 174 5.40 0.78 -14.28
CA GLN A 174 6.75 0.79 -14.83
C GLN A 174 7.80 0.46 -13.76
N LEU A 175 8.59 -0.60 -13.97
CA LEU A 175 9.75 -0.92 -13.13
C LEU A 175 10.91 0.06 -13.41
N SER A 176 10.76 1.30 -12.93
CA SER A 176 11.70 2.39 -13.15
C SER A 176 12.42 2.79 -11.86
N TYR A 177 13.76 2.80 -11.90
CA TYR A 177 14.57 3.35 -10.79
C TYR A 177 14.24 4.82 -10.53
N THR A 178 13.91 5.58 -11.58
CA THR A 178 13.50 6.98 -11.50
C THR A 178 12.23 7.13 -10.67
N ARG A 179 11.20 6.32 -10.93
CA ARG A 179 9.97 6.31 -10.12
C ARG A 179 10.25 5.99 -8.66
N LYS A 180 11.10 4.99 -8.40
CA LYS A 180 11.44 4.62 -7.01
C LYS A 180 12.16 5.74 -6.26
N ILE A 181 13.00 6.50 -6.95
CA ILE A 181 13.63 7.70 -6.38
C ILE A 181 12.59 8.78 -6.08
N LYS A 182 11.65 9.04 -7.00
CA LYS A 182 10.52 9.96 -6.77
C LYS A 182 9.71 9.56 -5.54
N GLU A 183 9.34 8.28 -5.41
CA GLU A 183 8.63 7.74 -4.25
C GLU A 183 9.38 7.99 -2.93
N ILE A 184 10.71 7.79 -2.90
CA ILE A 184 11.54 8.04 -1.71
C ILE A 184 11.53 9.53 -1.35
N ILE A 185 11.73 10.42 -2.32
CA ILE A 185 11.77 11.86 -2.10
C ILE A 185 10.43 12.35 -1.57
N LEU A 186 9.33 11.96 -2.22
CA LEU A 186 7.98 12.29 -1.77
C LEU A 186 7.70 11.72 -0.36
N ALA A 187 8.17 10.51 -0.06
CA ALA A 187 7.91 9.88 1.24
C ALA A 187 8.61 10.62 2.39
N ILE A 188 9.80 11.14 2.14
CA ILE A 188 10.51 12.01 3.08
C ILE A 188 9.74 13.31 3.29
N GLU A 189 9.27 13.95 2.21
CA GLU A 189 8.52 15.21 2.31
C GLU A 189 7.17 15.03 3.02
N ILE A 190 6.42 13.97 2.71
CA ILE A 190 5.18 13.61 3.40
C ILE A 190 5.43 13.38 4.89
N THR A 191 6.44 12.57 5.24
CA THR A 191 6.77 12.25 6.64
C THR A 191 7.26 13.47 7.43
N ARG A 192 7.78 14.51 6.76
CA ARG A 192 8.18 15.78 7.42
C ARG A 192 7.00 16.69 7.71
N ARG A 193 5.93 16.60 6.92
CA ARG A 193 4.77 17.49 7.00
C ARG A 193 3.63 16.91 7.82
N PHE A 194 3.47 15.59 7.80
CA PHE A 194 2.33 14.89 8.39
C PHE A 194 2.76 13.88 9.44
N ASP A 195 1.92 13.74 10.47
CA ASP A 195 2.12 12.75 11.52
C ASP A 195 1.93 11.33 10.97
N LYS A 196 2.63 10.37 11.60
CA LYS A 196 2.60 8.96 11.17
C LYS A 196 1.20 8.36 11.22
N ASP A 197 0.40 8.74 12.21
CA ASP A 197 -1.00 8.29 12.33
C ASP A 197 -1.82 8.77 11.13
N GLN A 198 -1.67 10.03 10.73
CA GLN A 198 -2.37 10.57 9.55
C GLN A 198 -1.98 9.82 8.27
N ILE A 199 -0.69 9.53 8.10
CA ILE A 199 -0.20 8.76 6.95
C ILE A 199 -0.76 7.34 6.95
N LEU A 200 -0.84 6.71 8.13
CA LEU A 200 -1.39 5.36 8.28
C LEU A 200 -2.90 5.35 8.00
N GLU A 201 -3.63 6.36 8.46
CA GLU A 201 -5.05 6.57 8.17
C GLU A 201 -5.30 6.65 6.66
N TRP A 202 -4.55 7.50 5.96
CA TRP A 202 -4.65 7.62 4.51
C TRP A 202 -4.28 6.32 3.79
N TYR A 203 -3.27 5.60 4.26
CA TYR A 203 -2.92 4.30 3.71
C TYR A 203 -4.09 3.31 3.86
N PHE A 204 -4.66 3.19 5.05
CA PHE A 204 -5.79 2.29 5.28
C PHE A 204 -7.03 2.67 4.47
N ASN A 205 -7.21 3.94 4.11
CA ASN A 205 -8.37 4.40 3.33
C ASN A 205 -8.16 4.35 1.81
N THR A 206 -6.92 4.19 1.32
CA THR A 206 -6.63 4.22 -0.13
C THR A 206 -6.01 2.94 -0.67
N ASN A 207 -5.46 2.10 0.19
CA ASN A 207 -4.78 0.90 -0.23
C ASN A 207 -5.75 -0.15 -0.81
N SER A 208 -5.34 -0.87 -1.85
CA SER A 208 -6.18 -1.88 -2.48
C SER A 208 -6.07 -3.22 -1.75
N TYR A 209 -7.23 -3.78 -1.41
CA TYR A 209 -7.42 -5.13 -0.90
C TYR A 209 -8.04 -6.04 -1.97
N PHE A 210 -7.85 -5.69 -3.26
CA PHE A 210 -8.40 -6.42 -4.41
C PHE A 210 -9.94 -6.47 -4.44
N ASN A 211 -10.54 -7.08 -5.47
CA ASN A 211 -12.00 -7.17 -5.65
C ASN A 211 -12.71 -5.80 -5.59
N LEU A 212 -12.08 -4.76 -6.16
CA LEU A 212 -12.52 -3.36 -6.11
C LEU A 212 -12.67 -2.78 -4.69
N ALA A 213 -12.15 -3.47 -3.68
CA ALA A 213 -12.09 -2.97 -2.31
C ALA A 213 -10.84 -2.11 -2.12
N TYR A 214 -11.01 -0.80 -2.23
CA TYR A 214 -9.97 0.17 -1.89
C TYR A 214 -10.32 0.78 -0.55
N GLY A 215 -9.38 0.72 0.38
CA GLY A 215 -9.61 1.06 1.77
C GLY A 215 -10.12 -0.12 2.61
N ILE A 216 -9.85 -0.08 3.91
CA ILE A 216 -10.13 -1.18 4.85
C ILE A 216 -11.62 -1.35 5.14
N ASN A 217 -12.43 -0.29 5.05
CA ASN A 217 -13.87 -0.40 5.20
C ASN A 217 -14.52 -1.08 4.01
N ALA A 218 -14.13 -0.69 2.80
CA ALA A 218 -14.45 -1.46 1.60
C ALA A 218 -13.95 -2.90 1.77
N ALA A 219 -12.75 -3.10 2.31
CA ALA A 219 -12.22 -4.34 2.88
C ALA A 219 -13.29 -5.23 3.52
N ALA A 220 -13.70 -4.76 4.69
CA ALA A 220 -14.66 -5.41 5.56
C ALA A 220 -16.00 -5.68 4.88
N GLN A 221 -16.47 -4.78 4.01
CA GLN A 221 -17.71 -4.95 3.27
C GLN A 221 -17.64 -6.00 2.15
N VAL A 222 -16.54 -6.09 1.35
CA VAL A 222 -16.38 -7.17 0.33
C VAL A 222 -16.26 -8.51 1.01
N TYR A 223 -15.44 -8.61 2.05
CA TYR A 223 -15.06 -9.92 2.55
C TYR A 223 -16.00 -10.42 3.64
N PHE A 224 -16.64 -9.54 4.43
CA PHE A 224 -17.33 -9.92 5.67
C PHE A 224 -18.67 -9.20 5.94
N ASP A 225 -19.16 -8.36 5.01
CA ASP A 225 -20.44 -7.64 5.10
C ASP A 225 -20.63 -6.80 6.39
N LYS A 226 -19.57 -6.09 6.81
CA LYS A 226 -19.60 -5.30 8.05
C LYS A 226 -18.67 -4.09 8.02
N PRO A 227 -18.86 -3.09 8.89
CA PRO A 227 -17.94 -1.96 8.98
C PRO A 227 -16.55 -2.39 9.47
N ALA A 228 -15.50 -1.66 9.07
CA ALA A 228 -14.12 -1.91 9.50
C ALA A 228 -13.95 -1.97 11.02
N SER A 229 -14.70 -1.13 11.75
CA SER A 229 -14.68 -1.10 13.23
C SER A 229 -15.20 -2.37 13.90
N ALA A 230 -15.87 -3.26 13.14
CA ALA A 230 -16.38 -4.55 13.62
C ALA A 230 -15.53 -5.75 13.14
N LEU A 231 -14.35 -5.49 12.54
CA LEU A 231 -13.41 -6.55 12.20
C LEU A 231 -12.85 -7.19 13.47
N THR A 232 -12.82 -8.53 13.46
CA THR A 232 -12.15 -9.37 14.46
C THR A 232 -10.66 -9.45 14.16
N ASP A 233 -9.87 -9.88 15.14
CA ASP A 233 -8.44 -10.10 14.98
C ASP A 233 -8.14 -11.13 13.88
N ALA A 234 -8.98 -12.17 13.77
CA ALA A 234 -8.88 -13.17 12.73
C ALA A 234 -9.06 -12.56 11.33
N GLU A 235 -10.08 -11.72 11.15
CA GLU A 235 -10.33 -11.05 9.88
C GLU A 235 -9.25 -10.00 9.56
N CYS A 236 -8.78 -9.25 10.56
CA CYS A 236 -7.64 -8.35 10.43
C CYS A 236 -6.39 -9.09 9.93
N ALA A 237 -6.04 -10.22 10.56
CA ALA A 237 -4.91 -11.06 10.14
C ALA A 237 -5.08 -11.64 8.73
N MET A 238 -6.33 -11.79 8.27
CA MET A 238 -6.65 -12.30 6.94
C MET A 238 -6.61 -11.22 5.86
N LEU A 239 -6.99 -9.98 6.20
CA LEU A 239 -6.94 -8.83 5.27
C LEU A 239 -5.53 -8.25 5.11
N ALA A 240 -4.74 -8.21 6.18
CA ALA A 240 -3.42 -7.58 6.21
C ALA A 240 -2.46 -8.02 5.07
N PRO A 241 -2.38 -9.30 4.65
CA PRO A 241 -1.47 -9.72 3.57
C PRO A 241 -2.01 -9.48 2.14
N ILE A 242 -3.28 -9.12 1.97
CA ILE A 242 -3.91 -8.99 0.65
C ILE A 242 -3.23 -7.93 -0.24
N PRO A 243 -2.83 -6.74 0.26
CA PRO A 243 -2.15 -5.74 -0.56
C PRO A 243 -0.88 -6.28 -1.24
N GLN A 244 -0.13 -7.14 -0.54
CA GLN A 244 1.06 -7.79 -1.07
C GLN A 244 0.72 -8.98 -1.98
N PHE A 245 -0.38 -9.69 -1.72
CA PHE A 245 -0.77 -10.91 -2.41
C PHE A 245 -2.25 -10.88 -2.85
N PRO A 246 -2.62 -9.99 -3.78
CA PRO A 246 -4.02 -9.67 -4.06
C PRO A 246 -4.85 -10.86 -4.55
N PHE A 247 -4.25 -11.80 -5.29
CA PHE A 247 -4.95 -12.99 -5.79
C PHE A 247 -5.11 -14.10 -4.75
N LEU A 248 -4.37 -14.05 -3.65
CA LEU A 248 -4.38 -15.07 -2.59
C LEU A 248 -5.27 -14.60 -1.43
N ASN A 249 -6.46 -14.13 -1.79
CA ASN A 249 -7.46 -13.57 -0.88
C ASN A 249 -8.55 -14.61 -0.56
N PRO A 250 -9.38 -14.36 0.47
CA PRO A 250 -10.35 -15.35 0.99
C PRO A 250 -11.46 -15.74 0.01
N ILE A 251 -11.73 -14.90 -0.98
CA ILE A 251 -12.72 -15.18 -2.03
C ILE A 251 -12.11 -16.05 -3.14
N ASN A 252 -10.94 -15.64 -3.65
CA ASN A 252 -10.33 -16.27 -4.83
C ASN A 252 -9.51 -17.53 -4.47
N SER A 253 -8.96 -17.61 -3.27
CA SER A 253 -8.09 -18.71 -2.83
C SER A 253 -8.18 -18.90 -1.30
N PRO A 254 -9.30 -19.46 -0.78
CA PRO A 254 -9.56 -19.56 0.66
C PRO A 254 -8.45 -20.25 1.46
N ASP A 255 -7.94 -21.39 0.98
CA ASP A 255 -6.89 -22.16 1.66
C ASP A 255 -5.57 -21.38 1.76
N GLU A 256 -5.18 -20.70 0.68
CA GLU A 256 -3.98 -19.86 0.65
C GLU A 256 -4.14 -18.62 1.52
N ALA A 257 -5.33 -18.00 1.53
CA ALA A 257 -5.64 -16.89 2.41
C ALA A 257 -5.56 -17.31 3.89
N LYS A 258 -6.09 -18.48 4.25
CA LYS A 258 -5.98 -19.05 5.59
C LYS A 258 -4.52 -19.34 5.96
N TYR A 259 -3.73 -19.89 5.04
CA TYR A 259 -2.30 -20.09 5.26
C TYR A 259 -1.56 -18.76 5.47
N ARG A 260 -1.91 -17.70 4.75
CA ARG A 260 -1.34 -16.36 4.93
C ARG A 260 -1.79 -15.69 6.22
N GLN A 261 -3.02 -15.92 6.67
CA GLN A 261 -3.47 -15.53 8.00
C GLN A 261 -2.56 -16.14 9.07
N TRP A 262 -2.22 -17.43 8.96
CA TRP A 262 -1.28 -18.08 9.87
C TRP A 262 0.13 -17.46 9.83
N ILE A 263 0.64 -17.15 8.64
CA ILE A 263 1.94 -16.44 8.52
C ILE A 263 1.89 -15.09 9.22
N THR A 264 0.80 -14.33 9.06
CA THR A 264 0.59 -13.03 9.70
C THR A 264 0.64 -13.17 11.22
N LEU A 265 -0.11 -14.12 11.78
CA LEU A 265 -0.15 -14.36 13.22
C LEU A 265 1.22 -14.76 13.77
N ASN A 266 1.97 -15.63 13.09
CA ASN A 266 3.34 -15.97 13.51
C ASN A 266 4.28 -14.76 13.46
N ARG A 267 4.14 -13.88 12.47
CA ARG A 267 4.92 -12.63 12.43
C ARG A 267 4.60 -11.72 13.60
N MET A 268 3.33 -11.64 14.01
CA MET A 268 2.94 -10.89 15.20
C MET A 268 3.50 -11.52 16.49
N VAL A 269 3.59 -12.85 16.57
CA VAL A 269 4.28 -13.54 17.68
C VAL A 269 5.78 -13.25 17.69
N ASP A 270 6.44 -13.33 16.53
CA ASP A 270 7.88 -13.10 16.38
C ASP A 270 8.29 -11.68 16.82
N GLU A 271 7.44 -10.69 16.53
CA GLU A 271 7.63 -9.29 16.95
C GLU A 271 7.08 -9.01 18.37
N GLY A 272 6.50 -10.01 19.03
CA GLY A 272 6.03 -9.93 20.42
C GLY A 272 4.73 -9.16 20.63
N ALA A 273 3.94 -8.92 19.57
CA ALA A 273 2.64 -8.25 19.66
C ALA A 273 1.58 -9.14 20.32
N ILE A 274 1.63 -10.45 20.07
CA ILE A 274 0.73 -11.44 20.66
C ILE A 274 1.48 -12.67 21.16
N SER A 275 0.85 -13.45 22.03
CA SER A 275 1.41 -14.75 22.45
C SER A 275 1.14 -15.86 21.43
N GLN A 276 1.94 -16.93 21.45
CA GLN A 276 1.68 -18.11 20.62
C GLN A 276 0.28 -18.72 20.85
N THR A 277 -0.16 -18.76 22.11
CA THR A 277 -1.48 -19.29 22.47
C THR A 277 -2.61 -18.42 21.94
N GLU A 278 -2.42 -17.10 21.92
CA GLU A 278 -3.35 -16.14 21.35
C GLU A 278 -3.42 -16.25 19.82
N ALA A 279 -2.26 -16.36 19.15
CA ALA A 279 -2.20 -16.63 17.72
C ALA A 279 -2.96 -17.91 17.33
N GLU A 280 -2.80 -18.99 18.09
CA GLU A 280 -3.54 -20.25 17.87
C GLU A 280 -5.05 -20.10 18.10
N ALA A 281 -5.45 -19.31 19.10
CA ALA A 281 -6.86 -19.01 19.36
C ALA A 281 -7.50 -18.21 18.23
N ILE A 282 -6.85 -17.12 17.79
CA ILE A 282 -7.30 -16.27 16.68
C ILE A 282 -7.37 -17.09 15.38
N PHE A 283 -6.38 -17.95 15.14
CA PHE A 283 -6.36 -18.80 13.95
C PHE A 283 -7.52 -19.81 13.91
N ALA A 284 -7.97 -20.28 15.08
CA ALA A 284 -9.08 -21.22 15.20
C ALA A 284 -10.46 -20.58 15.01
N GLU A 285 -10.56 -19.25 14.98
CA GLU A 285 -11.82 -18.55 14.71
C GLU A 285 -12.35 -18.86 13.31
N ASP A 286 -13.67 -19.05 13.23
CA ASP A 286 -14.40 -19.28 11.98
C ASP A 286 -14.64 -17.92 11.29
N VAL A 287 -13.87 -17.68 10.23
CA VAL A 287 -13.99 -16.46 9.42
C VAL A 287 -14.98 -16.72 8.30
N LYS A 288 -16.17 -16.14 8.41
CA LYS A 288 -17.23 -16.26 7.39
C LYS A 288 -17.00 -15.25 6.28
N VAL A 289 -16.48 -15.74 5.16
CA VAL A 289 -16.27 -14.93 3.96
C VAL A 289 -17.59 -14.84 3.18
N LYS A 290 -17.94 -13.63 2.74
CA LYS A 290 -19.08 -13.35 1.87
C LYS A 290 -18.94 -14.06 0.52
N GLU A 291 -20.05 -14.56 -0.02
CA GLU A 291 -20.07 -15.15 -1.36
C GLU A 291 -19.99 -14.04 -2.43
N VAL A 292 -19.26 -14.31 -3.53
CA VAL A 292 -18.85 -13.33 -4.56
C VAL A 292 -20.02 -12.59 -5.21
N GLU A 293 -21.20 -13.20 -5.22
CA GLU A 293 -22.38 -12.67 -5.89
C GLU A 293 -22.94 -11.41 -5.20
N GLU A 294 -22.69 -11.22 -3.91
CA GLU A 294 -23.46 -10.27 -3.10
C GLU A 294 -22.90 -8.81 -3.00
N ARG A 295 -21.69 -8.48 -3.49
CA ARG A 295 -21.17 -7.08 -3.43
C ARG A 295 -21.47 -6.26 -4.69
N PHE A 296 -21.45 -6.87 -5.86
CA PHE A 296 -21.75 -6.18 -7.12
C PHE A 296 -23.22 -6.29 -7.54
N ASP A 297 -24.10 -6.62 -6.59
CA ASP A 297 -25.54 -6.67 -6.85
C ASP A 297 -26.07 -5.27 -7.15
N ILE A 298 -26.08 -4.96 -8.44
CA ILE A 298 -26.76 -3.78 -8.97
C ILE A 298 -28.25 -4.07 -8.86
N LEU A 299 -28.94 -3.42 -7.92
CA LEU A 299 -30.38 -3.55 -7.82
C LEU A 299 -31.03 -2.85 -9.01
N ALA A 300 -32.01 -3.51 -9.63
CA ALA A 300 -32.62 -3.06 -10.88
C ALA A 300 -31.56 -2.71 -11.95
N PRO A 301 -30.73 -3.68 -12.37
CA PRO A 301 -29.48 -3.42 -13.10
C PRO A 301 -29.68 -2.65 -14.40
N HIS A 302 -30.75 -2.95 -15.14
CA HIS A 302 -31.07 -2.22 -16.37
C HIS A 302 -31.34 -0.73 -16.12
N PHE A 303 -32.06 -0.41 -15.04
CA PHE A 303 -32.39 0.96 -14.70
C PHE A 303 -31.19 1.71 -14.09
N ALA A 304 -30.45 1.07 -13.18
CA ALA A 304 -29.26 1.66 -12.59
C ALA A 304 -28.18 1.98 -13.65
N VAL A 305 -27.97 1.09 -14.64
CA VAL A 305 -27.07 1.34 -15.77
C VAL A 305 -27.58 2.48 -16.64
N TYR A 306 -28.88 2.54 -16.93
CA TYR A 306 -29.49 3.66 -17.64
C TYR A 306 -29.22 5.00 -16.92
N VAL A 307 -29.41 5.05 -15.60
CA VAL A 307 -29.12 6.25 -14.81
C VAL A 307 -27.64 6.62 -14.86
N ARG A 308 -26.72 5.65 -14.74
CA ARG A 308 -25.28 5.91 -14.90
C ARG A 308 -24.97 6.56 -16.24
N GLU A 309 -25.48 6.00 -17.35
CA GLU A 309 -25.25 6.57 -18.68
C GLU A 309 -25.82 7.98 -18.82
N GLU A 310 -26.99 8.27 -18.24
CA GLU A 310 -27.56 9.61 -18.22
C GLU A 310 -26.71 10.60 -17.43
N LEU A 311 -26.11 10.16 -16.31
CA LEU A 311 -25.16 10.99 -15.55
C LEU A 311 -23.92 11.29 -16.39
N GLU A 312 -23.33 10.28 -17.05
CA GLU A 312 -22.14 10.42 -17.91
C GLU A 312 -22.36 11.34 -19.12
N ARG A 313 -23.60 11.44 -19.62
CA ARG A 313 -23.95 12.40 -20.68
C ARG A 313 -24.05 13.83 -20.17
N LYS A 314 -24.31 14.03 -18.87
CA LYS A 314 -24.69 15.32 -18.29
C LYS A 314 -23.61 15.97 -17.44
N TYR A 315 -22.75 15.17 -16.82
CA TYR A 315 -21.76 15.63 -15.85
C TYR A 315 -20.36 15.13 -16.24
N ASP A 316 -19.35 15.85 -15.77
CA ASP A 316 -17.96 15.44 -15.96
C ASP A 316 -17.66 14.13 -15.19
N PRO A 317 -16.85 13.22 -15.75
CA PRO A 317 -16.50 11.95 -15.10
C PRO A 317 -15.94 12.12 -13.69
N GLU A 318 -15.16 13.16 -13.44
CA GLU A 318 -14.62 13.46 -12.11
C GLU A 318 -15.75 13.69 -11.10
N LEU A 319 -16.79 14.46 -11.46
CA LEU A 319 -17.92 14.70 -10.56
C LEU A 319 -18.73 13.42 -10.32
N ILE A 320 -18.86 12.55 -11.34
CA ILE A 320 -19.65 11.32 -11.24
C ILE A 320 -18.95 10.27 -10.40
N TYR A 321 -17.67 10.01 -10.68
CA TYR A 321 -16.93 8.94 -10.04
C TYR A 321 -16.25 9.37 -8.75
N ARG A 322 -16.05 10.68 -8.55
CA ARG A 322 -15.35 11.24 -7.38
C ARG A 322 -16.13 12.24 -6.54
N GLY A 323 -17.21 12.81 -7.05
CA GLY A 323 -17.87 13.94 -6.41
C GLY A 323 -18.89 13.60 -5.31
N GLY A 324 -19.03 12.33 -4.89
CA GLY A 324 -19.92 11.96 -3.79
C GLY A 324 -21.39 12.24 -4.02
N LEU A 325 -21.86 12.19 -5.27
CA LEU A 325 -23.24 12.56 -5.57
C LEU A 325 -24.23 11.58 -4.93
N LYS A 326 -25.32 12.12 -4.37
CA LYS A 326 -26.51 11.33 -4.03
C LYS A 326 -27.56 11.53 -5.11
N VAL A 327 -27.74 10.51 -5.95
CA VAL A 327 -28.61 10.55 -7.12
C VAL A 327 -29.94 9.89 -6.77
N TYR A 328 -30.99 10.69 -6.64
CA TYR A 328 -32.34 10.21 -6.40
C TYR A 328 -33.07 10.03 -7.73
N THR A 329 -33.61 8.84 -7.97
CA THR A 329 -34.21 8.47 -9.25
C THR A 329 -35.74 8.46 -9.19
N THR A 330 -36.39 8.08 -10.29
CA THR A 330 -37.84 7.92 -10.34
C THR A 330 -38.31 6.50 -10.04
N LEU A 331 -37.37 5.54 -9.98
CA LEU A 331 -37.67 4.12 -9.81
C LEU A 331 -38.37 3.86 -8.48
N ASP A 332 -39.46 3.11 -8.54
CA ASP A 332 -40.09 2.49 -7.40
C ASP A 332 -39.59 1.04 -7.31
N TYR A 333 -38.66 0.79 -6.39
CA TYR A 333 -37.95 -0.49 -6.35
C TYR A 333 -38.91 -1.67 -6.11
N ASP A 334 -39.94 -1.49 -5.29
CA ASP A 334 -40.96 -2.51 -5.01
C ASP A 334 -41.78 -2.83 -6.27
N LEU A 335 -42.12 -1.83 -7.07
CA LEU A 335 -42.80 -2.05 -8.35
C LEU A 335 -41.90 -2.75 -9.37
N ASN A 336 -40.62 -2.37 -9.44
CA ASN A 336 -39.66 -3.04 -10.30
C ASN A 336 -39.50 -4.52 -9.94
N GLN A 337 -39.37 -4.85 -8.64
CA GLN A 337 -39.30 -6.25 -8.17
C GLN A 337 -40.57 -7.04 -8.54
N LYS A 338 -41.77 -6.44 -8.36
CA LYS A 338 -43.04 -7.07 -8.76
C LYS A 338 -43.11 -7.31 -10.26
N ALA A 339 -42.68 -6.34 -11.08
CA ALA A 339 -42.65 -6.47 -12.53
C ALA A 339 -41.70 -7.59 -12.97
N GLN A 340 -40.52 -7.67 -12.36
CA GLN A 340 -39.54 -8.72 -12.61
C GLN A 340 -40.11 -10.10 -12.25
N GLN A 341 -40.74 -10.24 -11.08
CA GLN A 341 -41.38 -11.49 -10.65
C GLN A 341 -42.46 -11.95 -11.64
N ILE A 342 -43.39 -11.05 -12.01
CA ILE A 342 -44.46 -11.36 -12.97
C ILE A 342 -43.89 -11.80 -14.33
N ALA A 343 -42.87 -11.09 -14.82
CA ALA A 343 -42.22 -11.44 -16.08
C ALA A 343 -41.52 -12.81 -16.02
N SER A 344 -40.78 -13.08 -14.95
CA SER A 344 -40.11 -14.37 -14.72
C SER A 344 -41.10 -15.52 -14.63
N ASP A 345 -42.21 -15.35 -13.90
CA ASP A 345 -43.26 -16.37 -13.77
C ASP A 345 -43.92 -16.66 -15.12
N GLN A 346 -44.21 -15.61 -15.92
CA GLN A 346 -44.80 -15.78 -17.24
C GLN A 346 -43.86 -16.53 -18.21
N ILE A 347 -42.56 -16.23 -18.17
CA ILE A 347 -41.56 -16.94 -18.98
C ILE A 347 -41.48 -18.42 -18.58
N LYS A 348 -41.47 -18.70 -17.28
CA LYS A 348 -41.47 -20.07 -16.77
C LYS A 348 -42.71 -20.85 -17.25
N GLU A 349 -43.90 -20.27 -17.15
CA GLU A 349 -45.14 -20.88 -17.64
C GLU A 349 -45.10 -21.15 -19.15
N LEU A 350 -44.59 -20.21 -19.95
CA LEU A 350 -44.47 -20.38 -21.39
C LEU A 350 -43.54 -21.53 -21.76
N LEU A 351 -42.40 -21.66 -21.06
CA LEU A 351 -41.45 -22.76 -21.22
C LEU A 351 -42.06 -24.11 -20.84
N GLU A 352 -42.77 -24.18 -19.71
CA GLU A 352 -43.47 -25.40 -19.26
C GLU A 352 -44.54 -25.86 -20.27
N ASN A 353 -45.18 -24.90 -20.95
CA ASN A 353 -46.15 -25.16 -22.01
C ASN A 353 -45.50 -25.49 -23.38
N GLY A 354 -44.19 -25.69 -23.43
CA GLY A 354 -43.45 -26.09 -24.64
C GLY A 354 -43.17 -24.94 -25.62
N ASN A 355 -43.38 -23.68 -25.22
CA ASN A 355 -43.00 -22.53 -26.03
C ASN A 355 -41.51 -22.22 -25.85
N ASN A 356 -40.87 -21.67 -26.88
CA ASN A 356 -39.47 -21.25 -26.82
C ASN A 356 -39.35 -19.76 -26.40
N ALA A 357 -39.80 -19.43 -25.19
CA ALA A 357 -39.72 -18.08 -24.64
C ALA A 357 -38.61 -18.00 -23.59
N SER A 358 -37.58 -17.20 -23.83
CA SER A 358 -36.40 -17.11 -22.94
C SER A 358 -36.15 -15.74 -22.35
N ASN A 359 -36.85 -14.69 -22.81
CA ASN A 359 -36.62 -13.30 -22.41
C ASN A 359 -37.94 -12.53 -22.31
N ALA A 360 -37.99 -11.54 -21.42
CA ALA A 360 -39.07 -10.58 -21.28
C ALA A 360 -38.54 -9.15 -21.19
N CYS A 361 -39.34 -8.18 -21.60
CA CYS A 361 -39.05 -6.76 -21.44
C CYS A 361 -40.31 -6.07 -20.88
N VAL A 362 -40.15 -5.35 -19.78
CA VAL A 362 -41.22 -4.59 -19.13
C VAL A 362 -40.71 -3.18 -18.89
N VAL A 363 -41.49 -2.18 -19.28
CA VAL A 363 -41.22 -0.78 -19.00
C VAL A 363 -42.49 -0.16 -18.44
N SER A 364 -42.39 0.35 -17.22
CA SER A 364 -43.48 1.06 -16.54
C SER A 364 -43.17 2.55 -16.52
N ILE A 365 -44.13 3.37 -16.95
CA ILE A 365 -43.98 4.82 -16.98
C ILE A 365 -45.22 5.52 -16.41
N VAL A 366 -45.01 6.67 -15.78
CA VAL A 366 -46.09 7.60 -15.44
C VAL A 366 -46.48 8.39 -16.70
N PRO A 367 -47.68 8.20 -17.29
CA PRO A 367 -47.99 8.76 -18.61
C PRO A 367 -47.95 10.29 -18.67
N LYS A 368 -48.19 10.97 -17.54
CA LYS A 368 -48.23 12.43 -17.46
C LYS A 368 -46.85 13.07 -17.41
N THR A 369 -45.88 12.41 -16.81
CA THR A 369 -44.55 12.98 -16.52
C THR A 369 -43.44 12.30 -17.30
N GLY A 370 -43.67 11.08 -17.80
CA GLY A 370 -42.64 10.27 -18.44
C GLY A 370 -41.66 9.63 -17.44
N GLU A 371 -41.91 9.75 -16.13
CA GLU A 371 -41.10 9.08 -15.10
C GLU A 371 -41.13 7.57 -15.34
N ILE A 372 -39.95 6.95 -15.35
CA ILE A 372 -39.80 5.49 -15.38
C ILE A 372 -39.93 4.98 -13.95
N LEU A 373 -40.79 4.00 -13.74
CA LEU A 373 -41.12 3.42 -12.44
C LEU A 373 -40.41 2.10 -12.18
#